data_AF-A0A392PHR1-F1
#
_entry.id   AF-A0A392PHR1-F1
#
_cell.length_a   1.000
_cell.length_b   1.000
_cell.length_c   1.000
_cell.angle_alpha   90.00
_cell.angle_beta   90.00
_cell.angle_gamma   90.00
#
_symmetry.space_group_name_H-M   'P 1'
#
loop_
_entity.id
_entity.type
_entity.pdbx_description
1 polymer ?
#
loop_
_entity_poly.entity_id
_entity_poly.type
_entity_poly.pdbx_seq_one_letter_code
_entity_poly.pdbx_strand_id
1 'polypeptide(L)'
;RRGISKFIESYLLWKLPLEKYGLKPDHPFQEDFASCQIAITPENFFNEADKGKIIFKRASKWWFWNGGIEFDDNTKMDADVVLLATGYDGKKKLKTLLPEPFSSLLEYPSGIMALYR
;
A
#
# COMPACT_ATOMS: atom_id res chain seq x y z
N ARG A 1 11.79 -3.33 20.36
CA ARG A 1 11.01 -3.64 19.14
C ARG A 1 9.72 -2.80 19.07
N ARG A 2 8.77 -2.89 20.01
CA ARG A 2 7.54 -2.04 20.03
C ARG A 2 7.79 -0.52 20.16
N GLY A 3 8.76 -0.10 20.98
CA GLY A 3 9.04 1.33 21.20
C GLY A 3 9.48 2.07 19.92
N ILE A 4 10.41 1.48 19.16
CA ILE A 4 10.95 2.06 17.92
C ILE A 4 9.84 2.25 16.87
N SER A 5 8.93 1.29 16.75
CA SER A 5 7.79 1.39 15.82
C SER A 5 6.89 2.59 16.10
N LYS A 6 6.57 2.85 17.38
CA LYS A 6 5.72 3.99 17.77
C LYS A 6 6.40 5.33 17.52
N PHE A 7 7.72 5.41 17.67
CA PHE A 7 8.48 6.62 17.35
C PHE A 7 8.50 6.90 15.85
N ILE A 8 8.72 5.87 15.01
CA ILE A 8 8.69 6.03 13.55
C ILE A 8 7.29 6.43 13.07
N GLU A 9 6.26 5.78 13.59
CA GLU A 9 4.85 6.13 13.32
C GLU A 9 4.56 7.59 13.68
N SER A 10 4.91 8.01 14.90
CA SER A 10 4.74 9.39 15.34
C SER A 10 5.53 10.38 14.48
N TYR A 11 6.75 10.02 14.05
CA TYR A 11 7.56 10.86 13.17
C TYR A 11 6.95 11.01 11.78
N LEU A 12 6.42 9.92 11.20
CA LEU A 12 5.79 9.94 9.89
C LEU A 12 4.47 10.71 9.90
N LEU A 13 3.63 10.52 10.91
CA LEU A 13 2.40 11.29 11.09
C LEU A 13 2.68 12.78 11.32
N TRP A 14 3.79 13.11 12.01
CA TRP A 14 4.20 14.49 12.20
C TRP A 14 4.78 15.12 10.91
N LYS A 15 5.58 14.37 10.15
CA LYS A 15 6.27 14.87 8.96
C LYS A 15 5.40 14.92 7.72
N LEU A 16 4.49 13.96 7.56
CA LEU A 16 3.65 13.82 6.37
C LEU A 16 2.19 14.15 6.71
N PRO A 17 1.44 14.82 5.83
CA PRO A 17 0.05 15.18 6.07
C PRO A 17 -0.91 13.99 5.86
N LEU A 18 -0.59 12.82 6.41
CA LEU A 18 -1.36 11.59 6.19
C LEU A 18 -2.79 11.70 6.72
N GLU A 19 -2.99 12.32 7.88
CA GLU A 19 -4.31 12.52 8.47
C GLU A 19 -5.17 13.47 7.64
N LYS A 20 -4.59 14.58 7.14
CA LYS A 20 -5.27 15.53 6.25
C LYS A 20 -5.91 14.84 5.04
N TYR A 21 -5.24 13.81 4.51
CA TYR A 21 -5.65 13.09 3.31
C TYR A 21 -6.31 11.73 3.57
N GLY A 22 -6.56 11.35 4.82
CA GLY A 22 -7.14 10.04 5.16
C GLY A 22 -6.24 8.85 4.82
N LEU A 23 -4.93 9.07 4.72
CA LEU A 23 -3.91 8.07 4.38
C LEU A 23 -3.29 7.38 5.61
N LYS A 24 -3.77 7.71 6.81
CA LYS A 24 -3.38 6.99 8.03
C LYS A 24 -3.89 5.54 7.94
N PRO A 25 -3.00 4.54 8.03
CA PRO A 25 -3.39 3.14 8.12
C PRO A 25 -4.25 2.87 9.36
N ASP A 26 -5.17 1.91 9.25
CA ASP A 26 -6.03 1.50 10.38
C ASP A 26 -5.31 0.47 11.30
N HIS A 27 -4.17 -0.05 10.87
CA HIS A 27 -3.33 -1.00 11.60
C HIS A 27 -1.98 -0.37 12.03
N PRO A 28 -1.24 -1.00 12.96
CA PRO A 28 0.04 -0.46 13.42
C PRO A 28 1.09 -0.41 12.30
N PHE A 29 1.79 0.73 12.18
CA PHE A 29 2.85 0.99 11.19
C PHE A 29 4.02 -0.01 11.26
N GLN A 30 4.12 -0.81 12.32
CA GLN A 30 5.17 -1.84 12.47
C GLN A 30 5.16 -2.85 11.31
N GLU A 31 3.96 -3.19 10.83
CA GLU A 31 3.77 -4.16 9.75
C GLU A 31 4.19 -3.58 8.40
N ASP A 32 3.87 -2.31 8.16
CA ASP A 32 4.17 -1.60 6.90
C ASP A 32 5.63 -1.13 6.78
N PHE A 33 6.31 -0.89 7.91
CA PHE A 33 7.74 -0.59 7.91
C PHE A 33 8.57 -1.83 7.56
N ALA A 34 8.14 -3.01 8.03
CA ALA A 34 8.79 -4.28 7.70
C ALA A 34 8.67 -4.65 6.22
N SER A 35 7.64 -4.14 5.52
CA SER A 35 7.42 -4.33 4.08
C SER A 35 8.00 -3.21 3.20
N CYS A 36 8.63 -2.18 3.79
CA CYS A 36 9.10 -0.97 3.11
C CYS A 36 8.02 -0.21 2.31
N GLN A 37 6.73 -0.42 2.59
CA GLN A 37 5.63 0.16 1.81
C GLN A 37 5.47 1.68 2.04
N ILE A 38 5.94 2.20 3.17
CA ILE A 38 5.71 3.61 3.54
C ILE A 38 6.82 4.56 3.05
N ALA A 39 7.99 4.04 2.63
CA ALA A 39 9.22 4.83 2.73
C ALA A 39 9.51 5.81 1.59
N ILE A 40 8.75 5.86 0.49
CA ILE A 40 9.14 6.69 -0.66
C ILE A 40 7.91 7.35 -1.32
N THR A 41 7.52 8.52 -0.81
CA THR A 41 6.67 9.44 -1.59
C THR A 41 7.57 10.27 -2.51
N PRO A 42 7.27 10.43 -3.81
CA PRO A 42 8.03 11.31 -4.70
C PRO A 42 8.10 12.74 -4.17
N GLU A 43 9.14 13.47 -4.56
CA GLU A 43 9.21 14.92 -4.31
C GLU A 43 7.95 15.61 -4.85
N ASN A 44 7.40 16.56 -4.09
CA ASN A 44 6.18 17.30 -4.41
C ASN A 44 4.86 16.52 -4.40
N PHE A 45 4.82 15.24 -4.01
CA PHE A 45 3.57 14.46 -3.99
C PHE A 45 2.42 15.17 -3.26
N PHE A 46 2.64 15.60 -2.01
CA PHE A 46 1.62 16.31 -1.24
C PHE A 46 1.38 17.75 -1.72
N ASN A 47 2.37 18.39 -2.34
CA ASN A 47 2.19 19.71 -2.95
C ASN A 47 1.23 19.65 -4.15
N GLU A 48 1.28 18.58 -4.96
CA GLU A 48 0.35 18.37 -6.06
C GLU A 48 -1.04 17.93 -5.55
N ALA A 49 -1.11 17.24 -4.42
CA ALA A 49 -2.37 17.00 -3.71
C ALA A 49 -3.01 18.30 -3.19
N ASP A 50 -2.21 19.22 -2.62
CA ASP A 50 -2.69 20.54 -2.17
C ASP A 50 -3.25 21.37 -3.33
N LYS A 51 -2.69 21.21 -4.55
CA LYS A 51 -3.18 21.84 -5.78
C LYS A 51 -4.42 21.16 -6.37
N GLY A 52 -4.90 20.07 -5.77
CA GLY A 52 -6.05 19.30 -6.25
C GLY A 52 -5.76 18.42 -7.47
N LYS A 53 -4.49 18.22 -7.84
CA LYS A 53 -4.12 17.34 -8.96
C LYS A 53 -4.09 15.86 -8.58
N ILE A 54 -3.98 15.57 -7.28
CA ILE A 54 -4.05 14.23 -6.72
C ILE A 54 -5.23 14.22 -5.75
N ILE A 55 -6.22 13.38 -6.03
CA ILE A 55 -7.40 13.21 -5.20
C ILE A 55 -7.37 11.80 -4.61
N PHE A 56 -7.42 11.72 -3.28
CA PHE A 56 -7.45 10.45 -2.57
C PHE A 56 -8.89 9.99 -2.39
N LYS A 57 -9.17 8.74 -2.77
CA LYS A 57 -10.43 8.06 -2.46
C LYS A 57 -10.13 6.68 -1.89
N ARG A 58 -10.61 6.41 -0.68
CA ARG A 58 -10.61 5.05 -0.11
C ARG A 58 -11.83 4.32 -0.67
N ALA A 59 -11.61 3.30 -1.48
CA ALA A 59 -12.66 2.52 -2.12
C ALA A 59 -12.44 1.02 -1.86
N SER A 60 -13.47 0.34 -1.37
CA SER A 60 -13.40 -1.08 -1.02
C SER A 60 -13.67 -1.99 -2.22
N LYS A 61 -14.58 -1.55 -3.10
CA LYS A 61 -15.00 -2.25 -4.32
C LYS A 61 -15.24 -1.23 -5.42
N TRP A 62 -14.86 -1.61 -6.63
CA TRP A 62 -15.01 -0.79 -7.83
C TRP A 62 -14.98 -1.69 -9.07
N TRP A 63 -15.49 -1.19 -10.19
CA TRP A 63 -15.47 -1.86 -11.48
C TRP A 63 -15.38 -0.83 -12.62
N PHE A 64 -15.12 -1.29 -13.83
CA PHE A 64 -15.08 -0.44 -15.02
C PHE A 64 -16.48 -0.16 -15.55
N TRP A 65 -16.67 1.04 -16.10
CA TRP A 65 -17.80 1.40 -16.95
C TRP A 65 -17.27 2.12 -18.19
N ASN A 66 -18.16 2.43 -19.15
CA ASN A 66 -17.75 2.96 -20.45
C ASN A 66 -16.93 4.27 -20.38
N GLY A 67 -17.06 5.08 -19.33
CA GLY A 67 -16.31 6.33 -19.16
C GLY A 67 -15.16 6.27 -18.14
N GLY A 68 -14.92 5.14 -17.47
CA GLY A 68 -13.89 5.05 -16.44
C GLY A 68 -14.20 4.02 -15.37
N ILE A 69 -14.27 4.46 -14.10
CA ILE A 69 -14.52 3.59 -12.94
C ILE A 69 -15.79 3.98 -12.17
N GLU A 70 -16.47 2.96 -11.65
CA GLU A 70 -17.65 3.07 -10.80
C GLU A 70 -17.38 2.37 -9.47
N PHE A 71 -17.90 2.95 -8.39
CA PHE A 71 -17.71 2.49 -7.03
C PHE A 71 -18.98 1.86 -6.45
N ASP A 72 -18.85 1.15 -5.33
CA ASP A 72 -19.96 0.52 -4.60
C ASP A 72 -21.03 1.49 -4.07
N ASP A 73 -20.69 2.77 -3.92
CA ASP A 73 -21.61 3.87 -3.59
C ASP A 73 -22.37 4.42 -4.82
N ASN A 74 -22.23 3.79 -5.99
CA ASN A 74 -22.74 4.23 -7.30
C ASN A 74 -22.16 5.57 -7.80
N THR A 75 -21.10 6.10 -7.16
CA THR A 75 -20.37 7.24 -7.72
C THR A 75 -19.52 6.79 -8.90
N LYS A 76 -19.38 7.67 -9.89
CA LYS A 76 -18.58 7.43 -11.09
C LYS A 76 -17.46 8.44 -11.18
N MET A 77 -16.33 7.97 -11.68
CA MET A 77 -15.18 8.80 -12.02
C MET A 77 -14.81 8.54 -13.47
N ASP A 78 -14.81 9.61 -14.25
CA ASP A 78 -14.31 9.59 -15.63
C ASP A 78 -12.80 9.39 -15.60
N ALA A 79 -12.30 8.50 -16.45
CA ALA A 79 -10.87 8.21 -16.55
C ALA A 79 -10.51 7.75 -17.96
N ASP A 80 -9.59 8.49 -18.61
CA ASP A 80 -9.03 8.09 -19.91
C ASP A 80 -8.06 6.90 -19.77
N VAL A 81 -7.36 6.81 -18.64
CA VAL A 81 -6.35 5.77 -18.35
C VAL A 81 -6.47 5.31 -16.90
N VAL A 82 -6.43 3.99 -16.69
CA VAL A 82 -6.42 3.38 -15.36
C VAL A 82 -5.15 2.55 -15.19
N LEU A 83 -4.35 2.89 -14.18
CA LEU A 83 -3.11 2.20 -13.84
C LEU A 83 -3.30 1.37 -12.57
N LEU A 84 -3.14 0.04 -12.67
CA LEU A 84 -3.27 -0.88 -11.53
C LEU A 84 -1.93 -1.07 -10.82
N ALA A 85 -1.65 -0.21 -9.84
CA ALA A 85 -0.46 -0.30 -8.98
C ALA A 85 -0.67 -1.20 -7.75
N THR A 86 -1.35 -2.35 -7.91
CA THR A 86 -1.76 -3.24 -6.81
C THR A 86 -0.66 -4.16 -6.28
N GLY A 87 0.57 -4.01 -6.77
CA GLY A 87 1.71 -4.85 -6.39
C GLY A 87 1.60 -6.31 -6.91
N TYR A 88 2.35 -7.21 -6.27
CA TYR A 88 2.45 -8.62 -6.66
C TYR A 88 2.37 -9.54 -5.44
N ASP A 89 1.76 -10.72 -5.59
CA ASP A 89 1.86 -11.80 -4.61
C ASP A 89 3.15 -12.61 -4.83
N GLY A 90 4.25 -12.08 -4.28
CA GLY A 90 5.58 -12.67 -4.42
C GLY A 90 5.66 -14.08 -3.83
N LYS A 91 5.01 -14.33 -2.69
CA LYS A 91 5.03 -15.64 -2.03
C LYS A 91 4.35 -16.70 -2.88
N LYS A 92 3.15 -16.41 -3.40
CA LYS A 92 2.45 -17.32 -4.33
C LYS A 92 3.30 -17.60 -5.57
N LYS A 93 3.90 -16.56 -6.16
CA LYS A 93 4.77 -16.71 -7.33
C LYS A 93 5.98 -17.60 -7.03
N LEU A 94 6.68 -17.37 -5.92
CA LEU A 94 7.84 -18.18 -5.53
C LEU A 94 7.47 -19.63 -5.26
N LYS A 95 6.34 -19.90 -4.60
CA LYS A 95 5.82 -21.26 -4.40
C LYS A 95 5.54 -21.99 -5.73
N THR A 96 5.07 -21.29 -6.76
CA THR A 96 4.85 -21.90 -8.08
C THR A 96 6.15 -22.18 -8.84
N LEU A 97 7.25 -21.51 -8.50
CA LEU A 97 8.53 -21.63 -9.20
C LEU A 97 9.50 -22.62 -8.52
N LEU A 98 9.48 -22.71 -7.19
CA LEU A 98 10.39 -23.55 -6.44
C LEU A 98 9.79 -24.95 -6.24
N PRO A 99 10.50 -26.04 -6.63
CA PRO A 99 10.06 -27.40 -6.33
C PRO A 99 10.23 -27.73 -4.84
N GLU A 100 9.55 -28.78 -4.38
CA GLU A 100 9.82 -29.34 -3.06
C GLU A 100 11.23 -29.97 -2.99
N PRO A 101 11.94 -29.88 -1.83
CA PRO A 101 11.49 -29.32 -0.55
C PRO A 101 11.69 -27.79 -0.41
N PHE A 102 12.22 -27.10 -1.43
CA PHE A 102 12.60 -25.68 -1.31
C PHE A 102 11.40 -24.75 -1.14
N SER A 103 10.25 -25.10 -1.73
CA SER A 103 8.98 -24.39 -1.51
C SER A 103 8.59 -24.35 -0.02
N SER A 104 8.76 -25.46 0.72
CA SER A 104 8.47 -25.52 2.16
C SER A 104 9.31 -24.55 3.00
N LEU A 105 10.52 -24.15 2.54
CA LEU A 105 11.37 -23.20 3.24
C LEU A 105 10.82 -21.76 3.20
N LEU A 106 9.86 -21.47 2.31
CA LEU A 106 9.15 -20.18 2.26
C LEU A 106 8.09 -20.05 3.37
N GLU A 107 7.79 -21.12 4.11
CA GLU A 107 6.80 -21.15 5.18
C GLU A 107 7.46 -20.90 6.54
N TYR A 108 7.78 -19.62 6.82
CA TYR A 108 8.28 -19.25 8.14
C TYR A 108 7.14 -19.16 9.17
N PRO A 109 7.29 -19.67 10.41
CA PRO A 109 6.25 -19.63 11.44
C PRO A 109 5.76 -18.22 11.80
N SER A 110 6.56 -17.20 11.53
CA SER A 110 6.21 -15.79 11.77
C SER A 110 5.32 -15.20 10.67
N GLY A 111 5.10 -15.90 9.54
CA GLY A 111 4.39 -15.38 8.37
C GLY A 111 5.15 -14.31 7.57
N ILE A 112 6.28 -13.82 8.08
CA ILE A 112 7.09 -12.75 7.47
C ILE A 112 8.31 -13.37 6.79
N MET A 113 8.41 -13.19 5.46
CA MET A 113 9.60 -13.53 4.69
C MET A 113 10.39 -12.24 4.46
N ALA A 114 11.50 -12.06 5.18
CA ALA A 114 12.37 -10.90 4.98
C ALA A 114 13.00 -10.97 3.58
N LEU A 115 12.69 -9.97 2.73
CA LEU A 115 13.24 -9.89 1.37
C LEU A 115 14.74 -9.52 1.36
N TYR A 116 15.24 -8.98 2.47
CA TYR A 116 16.64 -8.64 2.68
C TYR A 116 17.08 -9.09 4.07
N ARG A 117 18.33 -9.54 4.19
CA ARG A 117 19.00 -9.86 5.46
C ARG A 117 19.81 -8.68 5.96
#